data_AF-A0A2D7GY58-F1
#
_entry.id   AF-A0A2D7GY58-F1
#
_cell.length_a   1.000
_cell.length_b   1.000
_cell.length_c   1.000
_cell.angle_alpha   90.00
_cell.angle_beta   90.00
_cell.angle_gamma   90.00
#
_symmetry.space_group_name_H-M   'P 1'
#
loop_
_entity.id
_entity.type
_entity.pdbx_description
1 polymer ?
#
loop_
_entity_poly.entity_id
_entity_poly.type
_entity_poly.pdbx_seq_one_letter_code
_entity_poly.pdbx_strand_id
1 'polypeptide(L)'
;MKTISQRQTQLTQLLTGELKPRQIIGTGYKYPKSVASAWLRKEIHNEQNPSQSVSDLFVQTNGAPFTSEKKAKCSKMYQQLVKGSFELITRNLIVSDYGVMPAPTSGIDEGYCIYIETASAKSQRRHASD
;
A
#
# COMPACT_ATOMS: atom_id res chain seq x y z
N MET A 1 18.12 -4.98 -12.02
CA MET A 1 16.70 -5.12 -11.61
C MET A 1 16.67 -5.84 -10.28
N LYS A 2 16.06 -5.28 -9.22
CA LYS A 2 15.74 -6.07 -8.03
C LYS A 2 14.64 -7.04 -8.46
N THR A 3 14.90 -8.34 -8.42
CA THR A 3 13.90 -9.34 -8.82
C THR A 3 12.79 -9.40 -7.78
N ILE A 4 11.56 -9.75 -8.19
CA ILE A 4 10.42 -9.99 -7.26
C ILE A 4 10.85 -10.88 -6.09
N SER A 5 11.64 -11.90 -6.36
CA SER A 5 12.23 -12.80 -5.36
C SER A 5 13.05 -12.06 -4.30
N GLN A 6 13.89 -11.10 -4.70
CA GLN A 6 14.66 -10.30 -3.75
C GLN A 6 13.76 -9.47 -2.83
N ARG A 7 12.68 -8.87 -3.37
CA ARG A 7 11.72 -8.10 -2.57
C ARG A 7 10.92 -8.99 -1.62
N GLN A 8 10.58 -10.21 -2.03
CA GLN A 8 9.96 -11.20 -1.16
C GLN A 8 10.89 -11.58 -0.01
N THR A 9 12.19 -11.83 -0.28
CA THR A 9 13.19 -12.07 0.78
C THR A 9 13.30 -10.89 1.73
N GLN A 10 13.35 -9.66 1.22
CA GLN A 10 13.39 -8.46 2.05
C GLN A 10 12.15 -8.32 2.93
N LEU A 11 10.97 -8.70 2.41
CA LEU A 11 9.74 -8.68 3.19
C LEU A 11 9.80 -9.69 4.34
N THR A 12 10.25 -10.92 4.08
CA THR A 12 10.44 -11.94 5.12
C THR A 12 11.38 -11.44 6.20
N GLN A 13 12.56 -10.93 5.81
CA GLN A 13 13.55 -10.41 6.74
C GLN A 13 13.04 -9.19 7.53
N LEU A 14 12.22 -8.34 6.90
CA LEU A 14 11.57 -7.23 7.59
C LEU A 14 10.58 -7.72 8.64
N LEU A 15 9.80 -8.75 8.32
CA LEU A 15 8.79 -9.32 9.22
C LEU A 15 9.43 -10.08 10.39
N THR A 16 10.51 -10.84 10.14
CA THR A 16 11.29 -11.54 11.19
C THR A 16 12.19 -10.60 11.98
N GLY A 17 12.45 -9.39 11.49
CA GLY A 17 13.26 -8.38 12.17
C GLY A 17 14.76 -8.42 11.83
N GLU A 18 15.18 -9.30 10.93
CA GLU A 18 16.54 -9.38 10.38
C GLU A 18 16.90 -8.14 9.56
N LEU A 19 15.93 -7.54 8.86
CA LEU A 19 16.10 -6.33 8.07
C LEU A 19 15.40 -5.15 8.74
N LYS A 20 16.14 -4.06 8.99
CA LYS A 20 15.56 -2.87 9.61
C LYS A 20 14.77 -2.06 8.57
N PRO A 21 13.57 -1.53 8.91
CA PRO A 21 12.78 -0.73 7.98
C PRO A 21 13.55 0.43 7.35
N ARG A 22 14.46 1.05 8.11
CA ARG A 22 15.29 2.18 7.65
C ARG A 22 16.18 1.86 6.45
N GLN A 23 16.51 0.59 6.23
CA GLN A 23 17.29 0.12 5.09
C GLN A 23 16.46 0.05 3.80
N ILE A 24 15.13 0.15 3.91
CA ILE A 24 14.19 0.10 2.78
C ILE A 24 13.66 1.51 2.48
N ILE A 25 13.12 2.19 3.49
CA ILE A 25 12.37 3.44 3.32
C ILE A 25 13.06 4.68 3.94
N GLY A 26 14.21 4.53 4.60
CA GLY A 26 14.83 5.62 5.37
C GLY A 26 14.17 5.84 6.75
N THR A 27 14.32 7.04 7.31
CA THR A 27 13.88 7.37 8.69
C THR A 27 12.76 8.41 8.72
N GLY A 28 12.14 8.64 9.89
CA GLY A 28 11.11 9.67 10.07
C GLY A 28 9.66 9.18 10.01
N TYR A 29 9.42 7.89 9.75
CA TYR A 29 8.08 7.31 9.73
C TYR A 29 7.62 6.88 11.14
N LYS A 30 6.37 7.21 11.48
CA LYS A 30 5.74 6.84 12.77
C LYS A 30 5.62 5.32 12.97
N TYR A 31 5.30 4.59 11.90
CA TYR A 31 5.18 3.13 11.90
C TYR A 31 6.08 2.53 10.82
N PRO A 32 7.40 2.56 10.99
CA PRO A 32 8.35 2.33 9.90
C PRO A 32 8.27 0.91 9.35
N LYS A 33 8.02 -0.11 10.19
CA LYS A 33 7.83 -1.50 9.75
C LYS A 33 6.58 -1.65 8.86
N SER A 34 5.47 -1.02 9.23
CA SER A 34 4.23 -1.01 8.44
C SER A 34 4.44 -0.34 7.08
N VAL A 35 5.07 0.83 7.07
CA VAL A 35 5.35 1.58 5.83
C VAL A 35 6.31 0.81 4.91
N ALA A 36 7.36 0.19 5.46
CA ALA A 36 8.31 -0.59 4.67
C ALA A 36 7.67 -1.85 4.08
N SER A 37 6.81 -2.52 4.85
CA SER A 37 6.06 -3.69 4.38
C SER A 37 5.08 -3.31 3.27
N ALA A 38 4.30 -2.25 3.47
CA ALA A 38 3.40 -1.69 2.46
C ALA A 38 4.13 -1.32 1.17
N TRP A 39 5.29 -0.66 1.27
CA TRP A 39 6.11 -0.30 0.11
C TRP A 39 6.60 -1.55 -0.64
N LEU A 40 7.17 -2.54 0.05
CA LEU A 40 7.62 -3.77 -0.59
C LEU A 40 6.48 -4.50 -1.30
N ARG A 41 5.32 -4.61 -0.64
CA ARG A 41 4.12 -5.24 -1.22
C ARG A 41 3.62 -4.51 -2.45
N LYS A 42 3.61 -3.17 -2.43
CA LYS A 42 3.23 -2.36 -3.60
C LYS A 42 4.14 -2.66 -4.78
N GLU A 43 5.45 -2.63 -4.54
CA GLU A 43 6.43 -2.85 -5.59
C GLU A 43 6.32 -4.25 -6.19
N ILE A 44 6.11 -5.28 -5.35
CA ILE A 44 5.85 -6.64 -5.82
C ILE A 44 4.57 -6.69 -6.67
N HIS A 45 3.46 -6.10 -6.20
CA HIS A 45 2.20 -6.07 -6.95
C HIS A 45 2.35 -5.39 -8.31
N ASN A 46 2.96 -4.21 -8.34
CA ASN A 46 3.12 -3.41 -9.57
C ASN A 46 4.07 -4.07 -10.56
N GLU A 47 5.11 -4.77 -10.08
CA GLU A 47 5.99 -5.58 -10.94
C GLU A 47 5.27 -6.82 -11.52
N GLN A 48 4.36 -7.43 -10.75
CA GLN A 48 3.55 -8.58 -11.20
C GLN A 48 2.39 -8.17 -12.12
N ASN A 49 1.81 -6.99 -11.90
CA ASN A 49 0.59 -6.51 -12.56
C ASN A 49 0.79 -5.10 -13.13
N PRO A 50 1.66 -4.92 -14.14
CA PRO A 50 2.01 -3.59 -14.65
C PRO A 50 0.83 -2.82 -15.25
N SER A 51 -0.22 -3.49 -15.70
CA SER A 51 -1.45 -2.87 -16.21
C SER A 51 -2.46 -2.48 -15.12
N GLN A 52 -2.25 -2.90 -13.86
CA GLN A 52 -3.13 -2.67 -12.72
C GLN A 52 -2.31 -2.17 -11.52
N SER A 53 -1.47 -1.17 -11.78
CA SER A 53 -0.58 -0.61 -10.78
C SER A 53 -1.35 0.20 -9.74
N VAL A 54 -1.06 -0.03 -8.48
CA VAL A 54 -1.65 0.73 -7.37
C VAL A 54 -0.71 1.85 -6.93
N SER A 55 -1.27 2.93 -6.40
CA SER A 55 -0.49 4.09 -5.91
C SER A 55 0.12 3.81 -4.54
N ASP A 56 -0.66 3.26 -3.62
CA ASP A 56 -0.22 2.84 -2.30
C ASP A 56 -0.97 1.61 -1.79
N LEU A 57 -0.31 0.89 -0.87
CA LEU A 57 -0.90 -0.20 -0.11
C LEU A 57 -0.84 0.10 1.38
N PHE A 58 -1.75 -0.51 2.11
CA PHE A 58 -1.75 -0.44 3.56
C PHE A 58 -1.97 -1.79 4.21
N VAL A 59 -1.24 -1.97 5.31
CA VAL A 59 -1.18 -3.16 6.14
C VAL A 59 -1.42 -2.77 7.59
N GLN A 60 -1.44 -3.75 8.49
CA GLN A 60 -1.51 -3.50 9.93
C GLN A 60 -0.25 -2.78 10.44
N THR A 61 -0.32 -2.24 11.66
CA THR A 61 0.78 -1.48 12.28
C THR A 61 2.03 -2.33 12.54
N ASN A 62 1.88 -3.64 12.71
CA ASN A 62 2.98 -4.60 12.83
C ASN A 62 3.64 -4.95 11.48
N GLY A 63 3.10 -4.48 10.36
CA GLY A 63 3.57 -4.78 9.00
C GLY A 63 2.92 -6.00 8.34
N ALA A 64 2.11 -6.77 9.06
CA ALA A 64 1.36 -7.89 8.50
C ALA A 64 0.08 -7.39 7.78
N PRO A 65 -0.40 -8.06 6.74
CA PRO A 65 -1.70 -7.83 6.14
C PRO A 65 -2.81 -8.14 7.15
N PHE A 66 -4.01 -7.70 6.81
CA PHE A 66 -5.20 -8.03 7.58
C PHE A 66 -5.55 -9.50 7.38
N THR A 67 -5.90 -10.20 8.46
CA THR A 67 -6.23 -11.63 8.40
C THR A 67 -7.50 -11.95 7.61
N SER A 68 -8.30 -10.94 7.26
CA SER A 68 -9.48 -11.10 6.39
C SER A 68 -9.87 -9.78 5.74
N GLU A 69 -10.57 -9.87 4.60
CA GLU A 69 -11.12 -8.70 3.90
C GLU A 69 -12.03 -7.88 4.81
N LYS A 70 -12.87 -8.55 5.61
CA LYS A 70 -13.75 -7.90 6.59
C LYS A 70 -12.95 -7.05 7.58
N LYS A 71 -11.84 -7.56 8.11
CA LYS A 71 -10.99 -6.79 9.04
C LYS A 71 -10.33 -5.61 8.36
N ALA A 72 -9.89 -5.75 7.10
CA ALA A 72 -9.36 -4.63 6.32
C ALA A 72 -10.43 -3.52 6.16
N LYS A 73 -11.66 -3.88 5.76
CA LYS A 73 -12.78 -2.95 5.60
C LYS A 73 -13.21 -2.29 6.92
N CYS A 74 -13.13 -3.00 8.04
CA CYS A 74 -13.42 -2.44 9.37
C CYS A 74 -12.29 -1.56 9.93
N SER A 75 -11.12 -1.49 9.29
CA SER A 75 -10.01 -0.68 9.79
C SER A 75 -10.33 0.82 9.75
N LYS A 76 -9.75 1.57 10.70
CA LYS A 76 -9.93 3.04 10.76
C LYS A 76 -9.60 3.72 9.43
N MET A 77 -8.53 3.27 8.77
CA MET A 77 -8.07 3.84 7.51
C MET A 77 -9.04 3.59 6.36
N TYR A 78 -9.56 2.37 6.22
CA TYR A 78 -10.58 2.10 5.22
C TYR A 78 -11.84 2.93 5.48
N GLN A 79 -12.23 3.08 6.74
CA GLN A 79 -13.36 3.92 7.12
C GLN A 79 -13.11 5.41 6.83
N GLN A 80 -11.86 5.89 6.86
CA GLN A 80 -11.52 7.26 6.44
C GLN A 80 -11.65 7.44 4.92
N LEU A 81 -11.22 6.44 4.14
CA LEU A 81 -11.41 6.43 2.68
C LEU A 81 -12.90 6.49 2.32
N VAL A 82 -13.72 5.62 2.92
CA VAL A 82 -15.18 5.59 2.72
C VAL A 82 -15.84 6.92 3.08
N LYS A 83 -15.36 7.60 4.12
CA LYS A 83 -15.90 8.90 4.56
C LYS A 83 -15.34 10.08 3.79
N GLY A 84 -14.44 9.87 2.82
CA GLY A 84 -13.75 10.95 2.11
C GLY A 84 -12.87 11.84 3.01
N SER A 85 -12.50 11.34 4.20
CA SER A 85 -11.66 12.07 5.18
C SER A 85 -10.21 11.56 5.19
N PHE A 86 -9.85 10.75 4.21
CA PHE A 86 -8.47 10.30 4.03
C PHE A 86 -7.65 11.39 3.36
N GLU A 87 -6.61 11.86 4.04
CA GLU A 87 -5.73 12.93 3.55
C GLU A 87 -4.45 12.35 2.93
N LEU A 88 -4.21 12.72 1.67
CA LEU A 88 -2.94 12.45 1.00
C LEU A 88 -1.90 13.49 1.42
N ILE A 89 -0.71 13.02 1.77
CA ILE A 89 0.44 13.88 2.08
C ILE A 89 0.88 14.66 0.83
N THR A 90 0.75 14.05 -0.35
CA THR A 90 1.15 14.63 -1.62
C THR A 90 0.11 15.64 -2.12
N ARG A 91 0.55 16.89 -2.30
CA ARG A 91 -0.29 17.95 -2.87
C ARG A 91 -0.68 17.63 -4.33
N ASN A 92 -1.90 18.00 -4.73
CA ASN A 92 -2.47 17.84 -6.09
C ASN A 92 -2.79 16.39 -6.53
N LEU A 93 -2.77 15.42 -5.63
CA LEU A 93 -3.34 14.10 -5.85
C LEU A 93 -4.65 13.96 -5.09
N ILE A 94 -5.59 13.23 -5.69
CA ILE A 94 -6.83 12.78 -5.05
C ILE A 94 -6.88 11.26 -5.12
N VAL A 95 -7.58 10.63 -4.18
CA VAL A 95 -7.90 9.21 -4.28
C VAL A 95 -8.94 9.05 -5.40
N SER A 96 -8.59 8.28 -6.43
CA SER A 96 -9.48 7.99 -7.57
C SER A 96 -10.21 6.66 -7.41
N ASP A 97 -9.56 5.68 -6.79
CA ASP A 97 -10.15 4.40 -6.42
C ASP A 97 -9.50 3.85 -5.16
N TYR A 98 -10.19 2.95 -4.48
CA TYR A 98 -9.67 2.23 -3.33
C TYR A 98 -10.44 0.93 -3.09
N GLY A 99 -9.77 -0.03 -2.47
CA GLY A 99 -10.42 -1.28 -2.14
C GLY A 99 -9.56 -2.16 -1.27
N VAL A 100 -9.92 -3.44 -1.22
CA VAL A 100 -9.16 -4.47 -0.52
C VAL A 100 -8.77 -5.52 -1.54
N MET A 101 -7.52 -5.97 -1.46
CA MET A 101 -6.99 -7.01 -2.34
C MET A 101 -6.20 -8.04 -1.53
N PRO A 102 -6.03 -9.28 -2.03
CA PRO A 102 -5.10 -10.23 -1.45
C PRO A 102 -3.70 -9.64 -1.34
N ALA A 103 -3.00 -9.97 -0.26
CA ALA A 103 -1.64 -9.51 -0.04
C ALA A 103 -0.73 -10.07 -1.16
N PRO A 104 0.06 -9.23 -1.85
CA PRO A 104 0.81 -9.62 -3.06
C PRO A 104 2.09 -10.39 -2.71
N THR A 105 1.95 -11.50 -1.99
CA THR A 105 3.02 -12.44 -1.66
C THR A 105 2.46 -13.83 -1.47
N SER A 106 2.97 -14.79 -2.24
CA SER A 106 2.67 -16.20 -2.03
C SER A 106 3.39 -16.74 -0.79
N GLY A 107 2.65 -17.37 0.13
CA GLY A 107 3.15 -18.34 1.10
C GLY A 107 3.75 -17.83 2.43
N ILE A 108 4.17 -16.56 2.54
CA ILE A 108 4.87 -16.08 3.76
C ILE A 108 3.93 -15.39 4.75
N ASP A 109 2.85 -14.81 4.24
CA ASP A 109 1.97 -13.94 5.01
C ASP A 109 0.69 -13.66 4.21
N GLU A 110 -0.18 -14.67 4.15
CA GLU A 110 -1.47 -14.60 3.47
C GLU A 110 -2.42 -13.67 4.23
N GLY A 111 -3.13 -12.84 3.48
CA GLY A 111 -4.09 -11.91 4.05
C GLY A 111 -4.54 -10.89 3.03
N TYR A 112 -4.99 -9.74 3.52
CA TYR A 112 -5.56 -8.69 2.71
C TYR A 112 -4.86 -7.36 2.99
N CYS A 113 -4.64 -6.58 1.93
CA CYS A 113 -4.14 -5.21 2.00
C CYS A 113 -5.23 -4.25 1.52
N ILE A 114 -5.22 -3.03 2.03
CA ILE A 114 -6.03 -1.95 1.46
C ILE A 114 -5.20 -1.32 0.36
N TYR A 115 -5.74 -1.16 -0.85
CA TYR A 115 -5.09 -0.42 -1.90
C TYR A 115 -5.75 0.93 -2.11
N ILE A 116 -4.97 1.88 -2.61
CA ILE A 116 -5.47 3.13 -3.15
C ILE A 116 -4.85 3.39 -4.51
N GLU A 117 -5.64 3.98 -5.39
CA GLU A 117 -5.22 4.59 -6.63
C GLU A 117 -5.41 6.10 -6.53
N THR A 118 -4.49 6.84 -7.14
CA THR A 118 -4.52 8.30 -7.11
C THR A 118 -4.51 8.87 -8.51
N ALA A 119 -5.21 9.99 -8.68
CA ALA A 119 -5.23 10.76 -9.91
C ALA A 119 -4.83 12.21 -9.65
N SER A 120 -4.33 12.89 -10.69
CA SER A 120 -4.05 14.32 -10.61
C SER A 120 -5.34 15.12 -10.48
N ALA A 121 -5.41 15.99 -9.49
CA ALA A 121 -6.53 16.92 -9.28
C ALA A 121 -6.77 17.86 -10.49
N LYS A 122 -5.76 18.07 -11.34
CA LYS A 122 -5.86 18.91 -12.55
C LYS A 122 -6.66 18.26 -13.68
N SER A 123 -6.86 16.93 -13.69
CA SER A 123 -7.62 16.26 -14.75
C SER A 123 -9.12 16.50 -14.68
N GLN A 124 -9.67 16.92 -13.54
CA GLN A 124 -11.12 17.13 -13.40
C GLN A 124 -11.62 18.47 -13.96
N ARG A 125 -10.73 19.43 -14.30
CA ARG A 125 -11.14 20.75 -14.82
C ARG A 125 -11.31 20.84 -16.34
N ARG A 126 -11.07 19.75 -17.10
CA ARG A 126 -11.14 19.77 -18.57
C ARG A 126 -12.45 19.25 -19.18
N HIS A 127 -13.43 18.86 -18.37
CA HIS A 127 -14.75 18.40 -18.84
C HIS A 127 -15.92 19.30 -18.43
N ALA A 128 -15.65 20.55 -18.04
CA ALA A 128 -16.69 21.56 -17.81
C ALA A 128 -16.41 22.78 -18.68
N SER A 129 -16.53 22.64 -20.00
CA SER A 129 -16.67 23.75 -20.95
C SER A 129 -17.35 23.22 -22.21
N ASP A 130 -18.51 23.81 -22.49
CA ASP A 130 -19.42 23.77 -23.65
C ASP A 130 -20.18 22.47 -23.99
#